data_AF-A0A7W2N5A2-F1
#
_entry.id   AF-A0A7W2N5A2-F1
#
_cell.length_a   1.000
_cell.length_b   1.000
_cell.length_c   1.000
_cell.angle_alpha   90.00
_cell.angle_beta   90.00
_cell.angle_gamma   90.00
#
_symmetry.space_group_name_H-M   'P 1'
#
loop_
_entity.id
_entity.type
_entity.pdbx_description
1 polymer ?
#
loop_
_entity_poly.entity_id
_entity_poly.type
_entity_poly.pdbx_seq_one_letter_code
_entity_poly.pdbx_strand_id
1 'polypeptide(L)'
;MHNIPDIRVWRTANEYQEVASLCNQHRKIWGGAINAALAIEIYLKSFLSEKVRVSIGEHAYIGYKKTERGHDLFALYKKIPDHLQTLLCDQYKLINSKSHLPDLLKKHKDVFFHARYVHEEDAIKSVGNDIIFLAEELREVVMNVAEIVHPPITKPVGLEEAVARHKASVK
;
A
#
# COMPACT_ATOMS: atom_id res chain seq x y z
N MET A 1 -19.18 -1.85 2.62
CA MET A 1 -18.06 -0.99 3.07
C MET A 1 -16.83 -1.24 2.22
N HIS A 2 -16.20 -0.17 1.77
CA HIS A 2 -14.87 -0.20 1.16
C HIS A 2 -13.87 -0.11 2.31
N ASN A 3 -13.10 -1.15 2.55
CA ASN A 3 -12.03 -1.11 3.53
C ASN A 3 -10.80 -0.56 2.81
N ILE A 4 -10.53 0.72 3.01
CA ILE A 4 -9.37 1.45 2.49
C ILE A 4 -8.45 1.75 3.67
N PRO A 5 -7.13 1.47 3.59
CA PRO A 5 -6.46 0.78 2.49
C PRO A 5 -6.86 -0.69 2.39
N ASP A 6 -7.01 -1.21 1.17
CA ASP A 6 -7.45 -2.59 0.99
C ASP A 6 -6.37 -3.60 1.38
N ILE A 7 -6.70 -4.41 2.40
CA ILE A 7 -5.80 -5.40 3.01
C ILE A 7 -5.23 -6.42 2.04
N ARG A 8 -5.97 -6.83 1.02
CA ARG A 8 -5.45 -7.79 0.04
C ARG A 8 -4.41 -7.13 -0.85
N VAL A 9 -4.59 -5.85 -1.17
CA VAL A 9 -3.68 -5.11 -2.06
C VAL A 9 -2.38 -4.78 -1.33
N TRP A 10 -2.44 -4.19 -0.13
CA TRP A 10 -1.20 -3.82 0.55
C TRP A 10 -0.42 -5.03 1.08
N ARG A 11 -1.07 -6.17 1.36
CA ARG A 11 -0.33 -7.42 1.65
C ARG A 11 0.46 -7.91 0.44
N THR A 12 -0.06 -7.77 -0.77
CA THR A 12 0.72 -8.07 -1.99
C THR A 12 1.90 -7.12 -2.15
N ALA A 13 1.79 -5.85 -1.75
CA ALA A 13 2.93 -4.93 -1.77
C ALA A 13 4.07 -5.40 -0.84
N ASN A 14 3.75 -6.00 0.31
CA ASN A 14 4.75 -6.52 1.24
C ASN A 14 5.68 -7.56 0.59
N GLU A 15 5.15 -8.44 -0.26
CA GLU A 15 5.96 -9.45 -0.97
C GLU A 15 7.05 -8.77 -1.82
N TYR A 16 6.70 -7.73 -2.57
CA TYR A 16 7.66 -6.97 -3.38
C TYR A 16 8.63 -6.15 -2.54
N GLN A 17 8.15 -5.57 -1.44
CA GLN A 17 8.98 -4.84 -0.49
C GLN A 17 10.03 -5.77 0.14
N GLU A 18 9.66 -6.98 0.54
CA GLU A 18 10.57 -7.98 1.11
C GLU A 18 11.63 -8.42 0.10
N VAL A 19 11.25 -8.61 -1.17
CA VAL A 19 12.21 -8.84 -2.26
C VAL A 19 13.15 -7.65 -2.43
N ALA A 20 12.66 -6.41 -2.30
CA ALA A 20 13.49 -5.23 -2.38
C ALA A 20 14.54 -5.16 -1.25
N SER A 21 14.14 -5.47 -0.01
CA SER A 21 15.06 -5.55 1.13
C SER A 21 16.11 -6.64 0.95
N LEU A 22 15.71 -7.84 0.48
CA LEU A 22 16.65 -8.92 0.17
C LEU A 22 17.66 -8.49 -0.90
N CYS A 23 17.19 -7.83 -1.96
CA CYS A 23 18.08 -7.27 -2.99
C CYS A 23 19.08 -6.28 -2.38
N ASN A 24 18.65 -5.39 -1.49
CA ASN A 24 19.52 -4.43 -0.81
C ASN A 24 20.60 -5.14 0.02
N GLN A 25 20.22 -6.15 0.80
CA GLN A 25 21.15 -6.97 1.61
C GLN A 25 22.24 -7.63 0.74
N HIS A 26 21.87 -8.09 -0.46
CA HIS A 26 22.80 -8.70 -1.41
C HIS A 26 23.43 -7.70 -2.40
N ARG A 27 23.33 -6.39 -2.14
CA ARG A 27 23.88 -5.30 -2.97
C ARG A 27 23.38 -5.32 -4.42
N LYS A 28 22.18 -5.85 -4.65
CA LYS A 28 21.47 -5.84 -5.94
C LYS A 28 20.56 -4.62 -6.03
N ILE A 29 21.15 -3.43 -5.89
CA ILE A 29 20.42 -2.16 -5.70
C ILE A 29 19.43 -1.89 -6.84
N TRP A 30 19.81 -2.18 -8.08
CA TRP A 30 18.95 -1.96 -9.24
C TRP A 30 17.64 -2.76 -9.17
N GLY A 31 17.75 -4.07 -8.96
CA GLY A 31 16.59 -4.95 -8.79
C GLY A 31 15.79 -4.60 -7.55
N GLY A 32 16.46 -4.19 -6.47
CA GLY A 32 15.81 -3.71 -5.26
C GLY A 32 14.98 -2.46 -5.50
N ALA A 33 15.52 -1.48 -6.21
CA ALA A 33 14.84 -0.23 -6.54
C ALA A 33 13.57 -0.45 -7.38
N ILE A 34 13.62 -1.36 -8.37
CA ILE A 34 12.45 -1.70 -9.19
C ILE A 34 11.35 -2.33 -8.33
N ASN A 35 11.71 -3.29 -7.47
CA ASN A 35 10.74 -3.95 -6.58
C ASN A 35 10.18 -2.99 -5.53
N ALA A 36 11.02 -2.09 -4.99
CA ALA A 36 10.58 -1.04 -4.07
C ALA A 36 9.59 -0.07 -4.73
N ALA A 37 9.88 0.38 -5.96
CA ALA A 37 8.97 1.25 -6.70
C ALA A 37 7.63 0.56 -6.97
N LEU A 38 7.65 -0.73 -7.32
CA LEU A 38 6.43 -1.53 -7.49
C LEU A 38 5.64 -1.68 -6.18
N ALA A 39 6.33 -1.95 -5.07
CA ALA A 39 5.71 -2.03 -3.75
C ALA A 39 5.02 -0.71 -3.39
N ILE A 40 5.70 0.44 -3.56
CA ILE A 40 5.14 1.78 -3.33
C ILE A 40 3.91 2.01 -4.20
N GLU A 41 3.95 1.68 -5.50
CA GLU A 41 2.79 1.77 -6.38
C GLU A 41 1.59 0.97 -5.84
N ILE A 42 1.81 -0.28 -5.41
CA ILE A 42 0.74 -1.14 -4.89
C ILE A 42 0.22 -0.63 -3.54
N TYR A 43 1.09 -0.12 -2.66
CA TYR A 43 0.69 0.53 -1.41
C TYR A 43 -0.24 1.71 -1.69
N LEU A 44 0.12 2.63 -2.60
CA LEU A 44 -0.73 3.77 -2.95
C LEU A 44 -2.04 3.32 -3.60
N LYS A 45 -2.00 2.31 -4.47
CA LYS A 45 -3.20 1.72 -5.10
C LYS A 45 -4.13 1.04 -4.09
N SER A 46 -3.64 0.62 -2.93
CA SER A 46 -4.50 0.08 -1.88
C SER A 46 -5.50 1.12 -1.37
N PHE A 47 -5.19 2.42 -1.48
CA PHE A 47 -6.09 3.53 -1.13
C PHE A 47 -7.05 3.95 -2.24
N LEU A 48 -6.74 3.60 -3.48
CA LEU A 48 -7.54 3.90 -4.68
C LEU A 48 -8.38 2.71 -5.12
N SER A 49 -8.35 1.63 -4.35
CA SER A 49 -8.99 0.37 -4.66
C SER A 49 -10.51 0.53 -4.62
N GLU A 50 -11.15 0.58 -5.78
CA GLU A 50 -12.60 0.55 -5.92
C GLU A 50 -13.10 -0.83 -6.40
N LYS A 51 -14.19 -1.32 -5.80
CA LYS A 51 -14.92 -2.51 -6.25
C LYS A 51 -15.65 -2.18 -7.54
N VAL A 52 -15.12 -2.64 -8.65
CA VAL A 52 -15.78 -2.66 -9.96
C VAL A 52 -16.65 -3.90 -10.03
N ARG A 53 -17.96 -3.71 -10.26
CA ARG A 53 -18.86 -4.81 -10.59
C ARG A 53 -18.67 -5.16 -12.07
N VAL A 54 -18.29 -6.40 -12.37
CA VAL A 54 -18.23 -6.90 -13.75
C VAL A 54 -19.29 -7.98 -13.92
N SER A 55 -20.16 -7.82 -14.92
CA SER A 55 -21.15 -8.83 -15.31
C SER A 55 -20.51 -9.86 -16.27
N ILE A 56 -20.67 -11.14 -15.98
CA ILE A 56 -20.31 -12.26 -16.85
C ILE A 56 -21.59 -13.08 -17.03
N GLY A 57 -22.25 -12.98 -18.20
CA GLY A 57 -23.54 -13.63 -18.45
C GLY A 57 -24.68 -13.17 -17.51
N GLU A 58 -25.65 -14.06 -17.23
CA GLU A 58 -26.81 -13.80 -16.36
C GLU A 58 -26.48 -13.84 -14.86
N HIS A 59 -25.29 -14.33 -14.49
CA HIS A 59 -24.83 -14.42 -13.11
C HIS A 59 -23.36 -14.01 -13.00
N ALA A 60 -23.10 -12.82 -12.46
CA ALA A 60 -21.76 -12.54 -11.94
C ALA A 60 -21.75 -11.49 -10.83
N TYR A 61 -21.06 -11.84 -9.75
CA TYR A 61 -20.56 -10.91 -8.76
C TYR A 61 -19.08 -11.19 -8.55
N ILE A 62 -18.22 -10.62 -9.39
CA ILE A 62 -16.77 -10.58 -9.14
C ILE A 62 -16.36 -9.11 -9.05
N GLY A 63 -15.85 -8.72 -7.87
CA GLY A 63 -15.36 -7.38 -7.61
C GLY A 63 -13.92 -7.23 -8.12
N TYR A 64 -13.76 -6.79 -9.37
CA TYR A 64 -12.45 -6.43 -9.90
C TYR A 64 -12.06 -5.02 -9.43
N LYS A 65 -10.78 -4.67 -9.49
CA LYS A 65 -10.31 -3.31 -9.22
C LYS A 65 -9.64 -2.78 -10.46
N LYS A 66 -10.16 -1.69 -11.01
CA LYS A 66 -9.54 -1.03 -12.16
C LYS A 66 -8.50 -0.06 -11.61
N THR A 67 -7.23 -0.30 -11.91
CA THR A 67 -6.18 0.70 -11.73
C THR A 67 -5.46 0.85 -13.06
N GLU A 68 -5.23 2.09 -13.46
CA GLU A 68 -4.40 2.42 -14.61
C GLU A 68 -2.95 1.90 -14.37
N ARG A 69 -2.28 1.48 -15.46
CA ARG A 69 -0.96 0.82 -15.41
C ARG A 69 0.15 1.85 -15.61
N GLY A 70 1.24 1.72 -14.85
CA GLY A 70 2.48 2.49 -15.07
C GLY A 70 2.37 3.95 -14.66
N HIS A 71 2.18 4.23 -13.38
CA HIS A 71 2.02 5.61 -12.92
C HIS A 71 3.25 6.18 -12.24
N ASP A 72 3.41 7.48 -12.47
CA ASP A 72 4.09 8.42 -11.58
C ASP A 72 3.58 8.23 -10.13
N LEU A 73 4.49 7.85 -9.22
CA LEU A 73 4.17 7.59 -7.80
C LEU A 73 3.51 8.80 -7.12
N PHE A 74 3.94 10.01 -7.48
CA PHE A 74 3.37 11.24 -6.93
C PHE A 74 1.97 11.50 -7.50
N ALA A 75 1.74 11.22 -8.78
CA ALA A 75 0.41 11.30 -9.39
C ALA A 75 -0.57 10.30 -8.75
N LEU A 76 -0.13 9.08 -8.41
CA LEU A 76 -0.94 8.12 -7.65
C LEU A 76 -1.32 8.67 -6.27
N TYR A 77 -0.34 9.21 -5.54
CA TYR A 77 -0.60 9.81 -4.24
C TYR A 77 -1.61 10.96 -4.32
N LYS A 78 -1.52 11.80 -5.36
CA LYS A 78 -2.47 12.91 -5.58
C LYS A 78 -3.89 12.48 -5.90
N LYS A 79 -4.12 11.23 -6.30
CA LYS A 79 -5.46 10.67 -6.49
C LYS A 79 -6.11 10.21 -5.17
N ILE A 80 -5.33 10.05 -4.09
CA ILE A 80 -5.84 9.60 -2.79
C ILE A 80 -6.69 10.72 -2.17
N PRO A 81 -7.82 10.43 -1.50
CA PRO A 81 -8.60 11.46 -0.80
C PRO A 81 -7.75 12.28 0.19
N ASP A 82 -7.95 13.59 0.25
CA ASP A 82 -7.11 14.52 1.03
C ASP A 82 -6.95 14.13 2.51
N HIS A 83 -8.03 13.67 3.15
CA HIS A 83 -7.97 13.21 4.54
C HIS A 83 -7.04 12.01 4.74
N LEU A 84 -6.96 11.11 3.76
CA LEU A 84 -6.04 9.97 3.78
C LEU A 84 -4.62 10.38 3.39
N GLN A 85 -4.45 11.36 2.49
CA GLN A 85 -3.14 11.97 2.21
C GLN A 85 -2.54 12.59 3.48
N THR A 86 -3.33 13.36 4.24
CA THR A 86 -2.94 13.94 5.52
C THR A 86 -2.55 12.85 6.50
N LEU A 87 -3.39 11.82 6.65
CA LEU A 87 -3.13 10.71 7.57
C LEU A 87 -1.85 9.94 7.20
N LEU A 88 -1.61 9.69 5.90
CA LEU A 88 -0.36 9.11 5.41
C LEU A 88 0.85 9.97 5.79
N CYS A 89 0.78 11.29 5.57
CA CYS A 89 1.85 12.20 5.92
C CYS A 89 2.11 12.25 7.44
N ASP A 90 1.06 12.26 8.24
CA ASP A 90 1.17 12.31 9.70
C ASP A 90 1.79 11.03 10.25
N GLN A 91 1.33 9.86 9.78
CA GLN A 91 1.95 8.58 10.15
C GLN A 91 3.39 8.47 9.64
N TYR A 92 3.69 8.96 8.44
CA TYR A 92 5.06 8.97 7.92
C TYR A 92 6.01 9.82 8.78
N LYS A 93 5.57 10.99 9.24
CA LYS A 93 6.37 11.86 10.12
C LYS A 93 6.74 11.20 11.46
N LEU A 94 5.93 10.25 11.95
CA LEU A 94 6.23 9.49 13.16
C LEU A 94 7.42 8.53 12.96
N ILE A 95 7.62 8.06 11.72
CA ILE A 95 8.70 7.15 11.35
C ILE A 95 9.93 7.93 10.90
N ASN A 96 9.74 8.91 10.03
CA ASN A 96 10.80 9.74 9.46
C ASN A 96 10.43 11.23 9.54
N SER A 97 10.91 11.89 10.60
CA SER A 97 10.64 13.30 10.85
C SER A 97 11.49 14.27 10.02
N LYS A 98 12.51 13.76 9.29
CA LYS A 98 13.47 14.58 8.54
C LYS A 98 13.07 14.80 7.10
N SER A 99 12.19 13.95 6.56
CA SER A 99 11.79 13.97 5.17
C SER A 99 10.27 14.10 5.04
N HIS A 100 9.82 14.56 3.89
CA HIS A 100 8.41 14.74 3.62
C HIS A 100 7.98 13.76 2.52
N LEU A 101 7.01 12.89 2.84
CA LEU A 101 6.57 11.79 1.96
C LEU A 101 6.26 12.25 0.53
N PRO A 102 5.46 13.31 0.29
CA PRO A 102 5.21 13.81 -1.07
C PRO A 102 6.47 14.15 -1.88
N ASP A 103 7.50 14.69 -1.23
CA ASP A 103 8.75 15.06 -1.92
C ASP A 103 9.57 13.83 -2.30
N LEU A 104 9.56 12.80 -1.45
CA LEU A 104 10.19 11.51 -1.74
C LEU A 104 9.46 10.77 -2.87
N LEU A 105 8.13 10.76 -2.86
CA LEU A 105 7.33 10.19 -3.95
C LEU A 105 7.58 10.92 -5.26
N LYS A 106 7.69 12.25 -5.23
CA LYS A 106 8.04 13.06 -6.40
C LYS A 106 9.46 12.77 -6.90
N LYS A 107 10.43 12.60 -6.00
CA LYS A 107 11.82 12.23 -6.34
C LYS A 107 11.88 10.89 -7.08
N HIS A 108 11.07 9.91 -6.66
CA HIS A 108 11.10 8.55 -7.18
C HIS A 108 10.01 8.23 -8.22
N LYS A 109 9.28 9.24 -8.68
CA LYS A 109 8.06 9.10 -9.47
C LYS A 109 8.21 8.21 -10.71
N ASP A 110 9.38 8.25 -11.34
CA ASP A 110 9.68 7.63 -12.63
C ASP A 110 10.44 6.29 -12.51
N VAL A 111 10.82 5.89 -11.28
CA VAL A 111 11.74 4.75 -11.06
C VAL A 111 11.16 3.44 -11.58
N PHE A 112 9.88 3.17 -11.33
CA PHE A 112 9.27 1.91 -11.78
C PHE A 112 9.31 1.76 -13.30
N PHE A 113 9.08 2.85 -14.05
CA PHE A 113 9.04 2.79 -15.50
C PHE A 113 10.46 2.77 -16.10
N HIS A 114 11.25 3.80 -15.86
CA HIS A 114 12.51 4.02 -16.57
C HIS A 114 13.69 3.17 -16.06
N ALA A 115 13.63 2.62 -14.84
CA ALA A 115 14.69 1.73 -14.37
C ALA A 115 14.64 0.33 -15.01
N ARG A 116 13.50 -0.07 -15.61
CA ARG A 116 13.38 -1.40 -16.25
C ARG A 116 14.01 -1.45 -17.64
N TYR A 117 14.09 -0.31 -18.33
CA TYR A 117 14.50 -0.23 -19.72
C TYR A 117 15.79 0.58 -19.85
N VAL A 118 16.89 0.09 -19.28
CA VAL A 118 18.21 0.76 -19.25
C VAL A 118 18.82 1.12 -20.62
N HIS A 119 18.24 0.60 -21.70
CA HIS A 119 18.67 0.82 -23.07
C HIS A 119 17.87 1.94 -23.77
N GLU A 120 16.80 2.46 -23.15
CA GLU A 120 16.01 3.56 -23.69
C GLU A 120 16.69 4.91 -23.41
N GLU A 121 16.40 5.92 -24.25
CA GLU A 121 17.06 7.22 -24.21
C GLU A 121 16.80 7.99 -22.90
N ASP A 122 15.61 7.82 -22.34
CA ASP A 122 15.14 8.43 -21.10
C ASP A 122 15.36 7.54 -19.86
N ALA A 123 16.16 6.47 -20.00
CA ALA A 123 16.46 5.58 -18.90
C ALA A 123 17.10 6.32 -17.72
N ILE A 124 16.73 5.91 -16.50
CA ILE A 124 17.40 6.38 -15.30
C ILE A 124 18.86 5.93 -15.35
N LYS A 125 19.79 6.85 -15.06
CA LYS A 125 21.23 6.57 -15.13
C LYS A 125 21.80 5.95 -13.85
N SER A 126 21.12 6.14 -12.74
CA SER A 126 21.52 5.62 -11.43
C SER A 126 20.34 5.54 -10.48
N VAL A 127 20.31 4.51 -9.64
CA VAL A 127 19.33 4.36 -8.55
C VAL A 127 20.05 4.14 -7.22
N GLY A 128 19.53 4.78 -6.17
CA GLY A 128 19.97 4.58 -4.79
C GLY A 128 19.16 3.51 -4.06
N ASN A 129 19.55 3.21 -2.84
CA ASN A 129 18.78 2.37 -1.91
C ASN A 129 17.75 3.18 -1.10
N ASP A 130 17.70 4.50 -1.28
CA ASP A 130 16.75 5.40 -0.63
C ASP A 130 15.29 5.07 -0.94
N ILE A 131 14.98 4.66 -2.18
CA ILE A 131 13.65 4.17 -2.53
C ILE A 131 13.29 2.86 -1.83
N ILE A 132 14.28 2.02 -1.51
CA ILE A 132 14.07 0.76 -0.79
C ILE A 132 13.69 1.07 0.66
N PHE A 133 14.42 1.98 1.31
CA PHE A 133 14.07 2.46 2.64
C PHE A 133 12.70 3.15 2.66
N LEU A 134 12.38 3.94 1.65
CA LEU A 134 11.05 4.54 1.51
C LEU A 134 9.94 3.47 1.44
N ALA A 135 10.17 2.37 0.72
CA ALA A 135 9.19 1.27 0.65
C ALA A 135 9.01 0.56 2.00
N GLU A 136 10.10 0.38 2.77
CA GLU A 136 10.07 -0.15 4.14
C GLU A 136 9.25 0.77 5.07
N GLU A 137 9.55 2.07 5.07
CA GLU A 137 8.82 3.05 5.87
C GLU A 137 7.33 3.10 5.47
N LEU A 138 7.04 3.06 4.16
CA LEU A 138 5.66 3.11 3.67
C LEU A 138 4.86 1.85 4.03
N ARG A 139 5.49 0.68 4.11
CA ARG A 139 4.84 -0.53 4.64
C ARG A 139 4.28 -0.29 6.02
N GLU A 140 5.10 0.23 6.93
CA GLU A 140 4.72 0.54 8.30
C GLU A 140 3.62 1.60 8.35
N VAL A 141 3.76 2.69 7.57
CA VAL A 141 2.71 3.72 7.45
C VAL A 141 1.38 3.11 7.03
N VAL A 142 1.35 2.29 5.98
CA VAL A 142 0.09 1.72 5.47
C VAL A 142 -0.54 0.80 6.50
N MET A 143 0.26 0.02 7.24
CA MET A 143 -0.24 -0.80 8.34
C MET A 143 -0.85 0.06 9.45
N ASN A 144 -0.17 1.11 9.89
CA ASN A 144 -0.68 2.03 10.92
C ASN A 144 -1.99 2.70 10.48
N VAL A 145 -2.05 3.17 9.23
CA VAL A 145 -3.27 3.76 8.67
C VAL A 145 -4.39 2.72 8.60
N ALA A 146 -4.09 1.48 8.21
CA ALA A 146 -5.08 0.40 8.19
C ALA A 146 -5.66 0.13 9.58
N GLU A 147 -4.83 0.14 10.64
CA GLU A 147 -5.29 -0.05 12.02
C GLU A 147 -6.19 1.09 12.51
N ILE A 148 -5.87 2.33 12.13
CA ILE A 148 -6.67 3.51 12.47
C ILE A 148 -8.04 3.48 11.78
N VAL A 149 -8.07 3.14 10.49
CA VAL A 149 -9.30 3.16 9.69
C VAL A 149 -10.11 1.86 9.85
N HIS A 150 -9.45 0.77 10.22
CA HIS A 150 -10.07 -0.54 10.50
C HIS A 150 -9.66 -1.02 11.88
N PRO A 151 -10.14 -0.35 12.95
CA PRO A 151 -9.83 -0.77 14.30
C PRO A 151 -10.28 -2.21 14.50
N PRO A 152 -9.49 -3.05 15.20
CA PRO A 152 -9.87 -4.41 15.47
C PRO A 152 -11.24 -4.42 16.15
N ILE A 153 -12.10 -5.36 15.73
CA ILE A 153 -13.39 -5.56 16.38
C ILE A 153 -13.09 -6.05 17.80
N THR A 154 -13.10 -5.14 18.76
CA THR A 154 -13.03 -5.49 20.17
C THR A 154 -14.31 -6.22 20.51
N LYS A 155 -14.22 -7.45 21.07
CA LYS A 155 -15.39 -8.14 21.62
C LYS A 155 -16.14 -7.16 22.53
N PRO A 156 -17.46 -6.97 22.36
CA PRO A 156 -18.23 -6.14 23.27
C PRO A 156 -18.04 -6.62 24.71
N VAL A 157 -17.84 -5.69 25.64
CA VAL A 157 -17.85 -5.99 27.07
C VAL A 157 -19.16 -6.72 27.40
N GLY A 158 -19.07 -7.90 28.00
CA GLY A 158 -20.23 -8.71 28.36
C GLY A 158 -20.77 -9.65 27.26
N LEU A 159 -20.12 -9.76 26.08
CA LEU A 159 -20.54 -10.72 25.05
C LEU A 159 -20.53 -12.17 25.59
N GLU A 160 -19.51 -12.53 26.36
CA GLU A 160 -19.41 -13.88 26.94
C GLU A 160 -20.47 -14.14 28.00
N GLU A 161 -20.81 -13.13 28.81
CA GLU A 161 -21.92 -13.19 29.76
C GLU A 161 -23.27 -13.31 29.05
N ALA A 162 -23.50 -12.55 27.97
CA ALA A 162 -24.73 -12.62 27.18
C ALA A 162 -24.88 -13.99 26.51
N VAL A 163 -23.79 -14.55 25.97
CA VAL A 163 -23.77 -15.91 25.41
C VAL A 163 -24.03 -16.96 26.49
N ALA A 164 -23.47 -16.80 27.69
CA ALA A 164 -23.71 -17.69 28.82
C ALA A 164 -25.16 -17.64 29.32
N ARG A 165 -25.75 -16.44 29.45
CA ARG A 165 -27.16 -16.24 29.84
C ARG A 165 -28.10 -16.87 28.81
N HIS A 166 -27.83 -16.70 27.52
CA HIS A 166 -28.66 -17.31 26.47
C HIS A 166 -28.60 -18.84 26.51
N LYS A 167 -27.41 -19.44 26.64
CA LYS A 167 -27.26 -20.90 26.79
C LYS A 167 -27.99 -21.45 28.02
N ALA A 168 -28.06 -20.69 29.11
CA ALA A 168 -28.80 -21.07 30.30
C ALA A 168 -30.32 -20.96 30.13
N SER A 169 -30.81 -20.04 29.28
CA SER A 169 -32.25 -19.84 29.02
C SER A 169 -32.89 -20.83 28.03
N VAL A 170 -32.07 -21.61 27.32
CA VAL A 170 -32.51 -22.56 26.27
C VAL A 170 -32.42 -24.03 26.77
N LYS A 171 -32.17 -24.22 28.07
CA LYS A 171 -32.30 -25.52 28.77
C LYS A 171 -33.61 -25.57 29.54
#